data_AF-A0A652LDL1-F1
#
_entry.id   AF-A0A652LDL1-F1
#
_cell.length_a   1.000
_cell.length_b   1.000
_cell.length_c   1.000
_cell.angle_alpha   90.00
_cell.angle_beta   90.00
_cell.angle_gamma   90.00
#
_symmetry.space_group_name_H-M   'P 1'
#
loop_
_entity.id
_entity.type
_entity.pdbx_description
1 polymer ?
#
loop_
_entity_poly.entity_id
_entity_poly.type
_entity_poly.pdbx_seq_one_letter_code
_entity_poly.pdbx_strand_id
1 'polypeptide(L)'
;MSDLQHQVCADRIELSAHFLKAADKSLRTRPAQYRTAVSRYYYSMYHAARAVVYFAHGGDDHEKHSVLPTKLPADFPSSSYWQNELKDARLNRNSADYDPYPGAQAHWKGLANALSSTAPNFLQLATSYLKQKGCAHV
;
A
#
# COMPACT_ATOMS: atom_id res chain seq x y z
N MET A 1 6.96 -1.38 -23.15
CA MET A 1 5.72 -1.49 -22.36
C MET A 1 4.58 -0.96 -23.21
N SER A 2 3.43 -1.62 -23.25
CA SER A 2 2.27 -1.17 -24.04
C SER A 2 1.53 -0.03 -23.35
N ASP A 3 0.77 0.74 -24.11
CA ASP A 3 -0.10 1.80 -23.59
C ASP A 3 -1.07 1.26 -22.50
N LEU A 4 -1.67 0.09 -22.74
CA LEU A 4 -2.51 -0.60 -21.76
C LEU A 4 -1.75 -0.93 -20.47
N GLN A 5 -0.48 -1.32 -20.55
CA GLN A 5 0.33 -1.59 -19.36
C GLN A 5 0.57 -0.32 -18.53
N HIS A 6 0.75 0.84 -19.17
CA HIS A 6 0.83 2.12 -18.47
C HIS A 6 -0.51 2.48 -17.80
N GLN A 7 -1.63 2.23 -18.48
CA GLN A 7 -2.96 2.52 -17.94
C GLN A 7 -3.25 1.66 -16.71
N VAL A 8 -2.92 0.38 -16.77
CA VAL A 8 -3.06 -0.55 -15.63
C VAL A 8 -2.24 -0.09 -14.41
N CYS A 9 -1.08 0.53 -14.62
CA CYS A 9 -0.32 1.11 -13.52
C CYS A 9 -1.03 2.33 -12.92
N ALA A 10 -1.56 3.22 -13.77
CA ALA A 10 -2.33 4.38 -13.36
C ALA A 10 -3.57 4.00 -12.56
N ASP A 11 -4.37 3.04 -13.04
CA ASP A 11 -5.59 2.58 -12.37
C ASP A 11 -5.29 2.02 -10.97
N ARG A 12 -4.16 1.33 -10.81
CA ARG A 12 -3.72 0.81 -9.50
C ARG A 12 -3.24 1.92 -8.56
N ILE A 13 -2.59 2.95 -9.08
CA ILE A 13 -2.22 4.14 -8.30
C ILE A 13 -3.46 4.91 -7.86
N GLU A 14 -4.45 5.07 -8.74
CA GLU A 14 -5.75 5.67 -8.40
C GLU A 14 -6.48 4.86 -7.33
N LEU A 15 -6.57 3.54 -7.49
CA LEU A 15 -7.15 2.66 -6.48
C LEU A 15 -6.40 2.75 -5.14
N SER A 16 -5.08 2.85 -5.16
CA SER A 16 -4.28 3.11 -3.95
C SER A 16 -4.68 4.43 -3.27
N ALA A 17 -4.85 5.51 -4.03
CA ALA A 17 -5.29 6.80 -3.51
C ALA A 17 -6.71 6.75 -2.92
N HIS A 18 -7.62 5.97 -3.52
CA HIS A 18 -8.95 5.73 -2.96
C HIS A 18 -8.89 5.01 -1.61
N PHE A 19 -8.05 3.99 -1.48
CA PHE A 19 -7.84 3.30 -0.20
C PHE A 19 -7.23 4.23 0.86
N LEU A 20 -6.28 5.06 0.49
CA LEU A 20 -5.69 6.06 1.37
C LEU A 20 -6.76 7.03 1.90
N LYS A 21 -7.58 7.59 1.01
CA LYS A 21 -8.69 8.48 1.38
C LYS A 21 -9.71 7.79 2.30
N ALA A 22 -10.00 6.52 2.06
CA ALA A 22 -10.89 5.73 2.90
C ALA A 22 -10.29 5.48 4.31
N ALA A 23 -9.01 5.15 4.39
CA ALA A 23 -8.30 4.96 5.66
C ALA A 23 -8.33 6.22 6.52
N ASP A 24 -8.00 7.35 5.89
CA ASP A 24 -8.06 8.69 6.45
C ASP A 24 -9.44 9.06 6.98
N LYS A 25 -10.49 8.73 6.22
CA LYS A 25 -11.88 8.92 6.67
C LYS A 25 -12.16 8.08 7.91
N SER A 26 -11.82 6.78 7.90
CA SER A 26 -12.03 5.87 9.04
C SER A 26 -11.29 6.33 10.30
N LEU A 27 -10.08 6.89 10.16
CA LEU A 27 -9.31 7.46 11.27
C LEU A 27 -9.96 8.71 11.87
N ARG A 28 -10.61 9.54 11.03
CA ARG A 28 -11.22 10.81 11.44
C ARG A 28 -12.69 10.71 11.85
N THR A 29 -13.39 9.63 11.53
CA THR A 29 -14.77 9.38 11.99
C THR A 29 -14.85 9.35 13.53
N ARG A 30 -16.04 9.59 14.08
CA ARG A 30 -16.33 9.54 15.51
C ARG A 30 -17.51 8.59 15.76
N PRO A 31 -17.32 7.46 16.48
CA PRO A 31 -16.04 6.95 16.97
C PRO A 31 -15.09 6.58 15.82
N ALA A 32 -13.78 6.69 16.06
CA ALA A 32 -12.78 6.33 15.06
C ALA A 32 -12.79 4.81 14.81
N GLN A 33 -12.56 4.43 13.56
CA GLN A 33 -12.54 3.04 13.11
C GLN A 33 -11.11 2.59 12.84
N TYR A 34 -10.29 2.48 13.89
CA TYR A 34 -8.85 2.28 13.75
C TYR A 34 -8.47 0.99 13.01
N ARG A 35 -9.16 -0.13 13.27
CA ARG A 35 -8.93 -1.40 12.55
C ARG A 35 -9.19 -1.25 11.05
N THR A 36 -10.32 -0.63 10.69
CA THR A 36 -10.64 -0.31 9.29
C THR A 36 -9.57 0.60 8.68
N ALA A 37 -9.10 1.61 9.41
CA ALA A 37 -8.03 2.49 8.94
C ALA A 37 -6.73 1.72 8.65
N VAL A 38 -6.29 0.84 9.57
CA VAL A 38 -5.11 -0.02 9.38
C VAL A 38 -5.24 -0.85 8.10
N SER A 39 -6.38 -1.53 7.91
CA SER A 39 -6.64 -2.35 6.73
C SER A 39 -6.59 -1.51 5.44
N ARG A 40 -7.23 -0.35 5.43
CA ARG A 40 -7.28 0.53 4.25
C ARG A 40 -5.93 1.18 3.93
N TYR A 41 -5.13 1.57 4.93
CA TYR A 41 -3.76 2.04 4.70
C TYR A 41 -2.89 0.94 4.07
N TYR A 42 -3.00 -0.30 4.56
CA TYR A 42 -2.31 -1.42 3.94
C TYR A 42 -2.72 -1.62 2.48
N TYR A 43 -4.02 -1.59 2.16
CA TYR A 43 -4.47 -1.75 0.77
C TYR A 43 -3.99 -0.63 -0.14
N SER A 44 -3.86 0.61 0.36
CA SER A 44 -3.19 1.68 -0.38
C SER A 44 -1.75 1.30 -0.71
N MET A 45 -0.96 0.90 0.27
CA MET A 45 0.44 0.50 0.04
C MET A 45 0.54 -0.70 -0.91
N TYR A 46 -0.32 -1.70 -0.73
CA TYR A 46 -0.37 -2.90 -1.57
C TYR A 46 -0.65 -2.57 -3.04
N HIS A 47 -1.64 -1.73 -3.36
CA HIS A 47 -1.96 -1.39 -4.74
C HIS A 47 -0.88 -0.50 -5.38
N ALA A 48 -0.24 0.37 -4.61
CA ALA A 48 0.93 1.12 -5.08
C ALA A 48 2.10 0.18 -5.42
N ALA A 49 2.38 -0.80 -4.56
CA ALA A 49 3.41 -1.80 -4.80
C ALA A 49 3.07 -2.67 -6.02
N ARG A 50 1.79 -3.05 -6.22
CA ARG A 50 1.37 -3.78 -7.43
C ARG A 50 1.63 -2.99 -8.70
N ALA A 51 1.36 -1.69 -8.71
CA ALA A 51 1.67 -0.86 -9.87
C ALA A 51 3.17 -0.91 -10.20
N VAL A 52 4.03 -0.72 -9.20
CA VAL A 52 5.50 -0.76 -9.34
C VAL A 52 5.98 -2.14 -9.83
N VAL A 53 5.53 -3.22 -9.20
CA VAL A 53 5.96 -4.59 -9.53
C VAL A 53 5.47 -4.99 -10.92
N TYR A 54 4.22 -4.67 -11.27
CA TYR A 54 3.70 -4.91 -12.61
C TYR A 54 4.47 -4.15 -13.67
N PHE A 55 4.83 -2.89 -13.41
CA PHE A 55 5.61 -2.08 -14.33
C PHE A 55 7.01 -2.69 -14.58
N ALA A 56 7.66 -3.17 -13.53
CA ALA A 56 9.03 -3.67 -13.63
C ALA A 56 9.15 -5.08 -14.22
N HIS A 57 8.21 -5.97 -13.87
CA HIS A 57 8.32 -7.39 -14.25
C HIS A 57 7.36 -7.79 -15.38
N GLY A 58 6.32 -6.97 -15.63
CA GLY A 58 5.19 -7.35 -16.47
C GLY A 58 4.31 -8.42 -15.80
N GLY A 59 3.04 -8.48 -16.23
CA GLY A 59 2.08 -9.46 -15.69
C GLY A 59 1.72 -9.24 -14.22
N ASP A 60 0.68 -9.92 -13.75
CA ASP A 60 0.15 -9.77 -12.38
C ASP A 60 0.46 -10.99 -11.49
N ASP A 61 1.44 -11.81 -11.89
CA ASP A 61 1.78 -13.09 -11.26
C ASP A 61 2.33 -12.96 -9.82
N HIS A 62 2.64 -11.73 -9.41
CA HIS A 62 3.20 -11.39 -8.12
C HIS A 62 2.18 -10.80 -7.13
N GLU A 63 0.88 -10.88 -7.43
CA GLU A 63 -0.18 -10.26 -6.60
C GLU A 63 -0.32 -10.87 -5.20
N LYS A 64 0.18 -12.08 -4.95
CA LYS A 64 0.08 -12.71 -3.63
C LYS A 64 0.68 -11.79 -2.56
N HIS A 65 -0.12 -11.45 -1.54
CA HIS A 65 0.27 -10.50 -0.47
C HIS A 65 1.60 -10.83 0.24
N SER A 66 1.98 -12.11 0.33
CA SER A 66 3.27 -12.54 0.89
C SER A 66 4.45 -12.42 -0.07
N VAL A 67 4.18 -12.46 -1.38
CA VAL A 67 5.20 -12.47 -2.45
C VAL A 67 5.47 -11.04 -2.92
N LEU A 68 4.43 -10.23 -3.09
CA LEU A 68 4.54 -8.89 -3.67
C LEU A 68 5.68 -8.03 -3.08
N PRO A 69 5.88 -7.96 -1.74
CA PRO A 69 6.97 -7.15 -1.19
C PRO A 69 8.35 -7.59 -1.68
N THR A 70 8.58 -8.89 -1.83
CA THR A 70 9.86 -9.46 -2.29
C THR A 70 10.18 -9.18 -3.76
N LYS A 71 9.21 -8.61 -4.49
CA LYS A 71 9.28 -8.34 -5.93
C LYS A 71 9.45 -6.86 -6.25
N LEU A 72 9.55 -6.00 -5.23
CA LEU A 72 9.97 -4.61 -5.46
C LEU A 72 11.31 -4.60 -6.22
N PRO A 73 11.43 -3.77 -7.28
CA PRO A 73 12.66 -3.67 -8.06
C PRO A 73 13.87 -3.34 -7.17
N ALA A 74 15.05 -3.84 -7.55
CA ALA A 74 16.29 -3.60 -6.80
C ALA A 74 16.69 -2.11 -6.81
N ASP A 75 16.31 -1.39 -7.85
CA ASP A 75 16.50 0.04 -8.04
C ASP A 75 15.32 0.90 -7.52
N PHE A 76 14.33 0.29 -6.86
CA PHE A 76 13.32 1.05 -6.12
C PHE A 76 13.97 1.72 -4.91
N PRO A 77 13.71 3.03 -4.65
CA PRO A 77 14.38 3.75 -3.56
C PRO A 77 14.15 3.09 -2.21
N SER A 78 15.24 2.75 -1.51
CA SER A 78 15.19 2.02 -0.24
C SER A 78 14.36 0.72 -0.31
N SER A 79 14.48 -0.04 -1.41
CA SER A 79 13.69 -1.25 -1.68
C SER A 79 13.55 -2.13 -0.44
N SER A 80 14.66 -2.59 0.17
CA SER A 80 14.66 -3.46 1.35
C SER A 80 13.87 -2.92 2.54
N TYR A 81 13.93 -1.62 2.80
CA TYR A 81 13.12 -0.97 3.84
C TYR A 81 11.63 -1.14 3.54
N TRP A 82 11.22 -0.83 2.32
CA TRP A 82 9.81 -0.93 1.93
C TRP A 82 9.29 -2.36 1.81
N GLN A 83 10.15 -3.34 1.51
CA GLN A 83 9.76 -4.75 1.57
C GLN A 83 9.35 -5.14 3.00
N ASN A 84 10.11 -4.66 4.01
CA ASN A 84 9.81 -4.90 5.41
C ASN A 84 8.55 -4.14 5.85
N GLU A 85 8.42 -2.85 5.51
CA GLU A 85 7.22 -2.07 5.84
C GLU A 85 5.94 -2.69 5.24
N LEU A 86 5.97 -3.15 3.98
CA LEU A 86 4.83 -3.82 3.36
C LEU A 86 4.50 -5.16 4.03
N LYS A 87 5.52 -5.91 4.44
CA LYS A 87 5.36 -7.16 5.19
C LYS A 87 4.71 -6.90 6.55
N ASP A 88 5.19 -5.92 7.29
CA ASP A 88 4.69 -5.61 8.63
C ASP A 88 3.27 -5.00 8.56
N ALA A 89 3.02 -4.10 7.61
CA ALA A 89 1.68 -3.56 7.36
C ALA A 89 0.67 -4.67 6.99
N ARG A 90 1.09 -5.72 6.27
CA ARG A 90 0.25 -6.90 6.00
C ARG A 90 -0.08 -7.65 7.27
N LEU A 91 0.90 -7.88 8.14
CA LEU A 91 0.68 -8.59 9.42
C LEU A 91 -0.27 -7.77 10.30
N ASN A 92 -0.05 -6.47 10.41
CA ASN A 92 -0.94 -5.55 11.14
C ASN A 92 -2.37 -5.55 10.57
N ARG A 93 -2.52 -5.56 9.24
CA ARG A 93 -3.83 -5.70 8.58
C ARG A 93 -4.49 -7.03 8.93
N ASN A 94 -3.76 -8.15 8.88
CA ASN A 94 -4.32 -9.46 9.19
C ASN A 94 -4.85 -9.49 10.63
N SER A 95 -4.09 -8.95 11.59
CA SER A 95 -4.54 -8.89 12.97
C SER A 95 -5.69 -7.90 13.17
N ALA A 96 -5.71 -6.77 12.46
CA ALA A 96 -6.84 -5.84 12.53
C ALA A 96 -8.15 -6.44 11.98
N ASP A 97 -8.07 -7.23 10.90
CA ASP A 97 -9.22 -7.77 10.18
C ASP A 97 -9.75 -9.09 10.77
N TYR A 98 -8.85 -9.97 11.25
CA TYR A 98 -9.22 -11.35 11.61
C TYR A 98 -9.02 -11.68 13.08
N ASP A 99 -8.05 -11.06 13.75
CA ASP A 99 -7.76 -11.40 15.14
C ASP A 99 -8.73 -10.68 16.08
N PRO A 100 -9.36 -11.36 17.05
CA PRO A 100 -10.16 -10.70 18.08
C PRO A 100 -9.28 -9.89 19.05
N TYR A 101 -7.96 -10.14 19.06
CA TYR A 101 -7.00 -9.51 19.94
C TYR A 101 -5.92 -8.71 19.18
N PRO A 102 -5.32 -7.69 19.83
CA PRO A 102 -5.74 -7.12 21.11
C PRO A 102 -7.09 -6.41 21.01
N GLY A 103 -7.92 -6.51 22.05
CA GLY A 103 -9.22 -5.81 22.12
C GLY A 103 -9.09 -4.32 22.42
N ALA A 104 -7.92 -3.89 22.90
CA ALA A 104 -7.67 -2.50 23.29
C ALA A 104 -7.58 -1.57 22.08
N GLN A 105 -8.47 -0.58 22.01
CA GLN A 105 -8.49 0.43 20.94
C GLN A 105 -7.18 1.25 20.84
N ALA A 106 -6.47 1.43 21.96
CA ALA A 106 -5.21 2.17 22.00
C ALA A 106 -4.12 1.53 21.13
N HIS A 107 -4.07 0.20 21.05
CA HIS A 107 -3.14 -0.52 20.17
C HIS A 107 -3.39 -0.18 18.71
N TRP A 108 -4.65 -0.34 18.27
CA TRP A 108 -5.04 -0.04 16.89
C TRP A 108 -4.89 1.43 16.53
N LYS A 109 -5.14 2.34 17.48
CA LYS A 109 -4.90 3.77 17.30
C LYS A 109 -3.42 4.06 17.00
N GLY A 110 -2.50 3.46 17.75
CA GLY A 110 -1.07 3.60 17.53
C GLY A 110 -0.66 3.18 16.11
N LEU A 111 -1.11 1.99 15.69
CA LEU A 111 -0.84 1.47 14.34
C LEU A 111 -1.45 2.33 13.23
N ALA A 112 -2.72 2.74 13.39
CA ALA A 112 -3.40 3.58 12.40
C ALA A 112 -2.69 4.94 12.25
N ASN A 113 -2.25 5.55 13.36
CA ASN A 113 -1.51 6.80 13.33
C ASN A 113 -0.15 6.66 12.64
N ALA A 114 0.62 5.59 12.92
CA ALA A 114 1.88 5.34 12.23
C ALA A 114 1.66 5.18 10.72
N LEU A 115 0.69 4.35 10.33
CA LEU A 115 0.35 4.11 8.93
C LEU A 115 -0.18 5.37 8.21
N SER A 116 -0.80 6.31 8.94
CA SER A 116 -1.26 7.58 8.36
C SER A 116 -0.15 8.45 7.80
N SER A 117 1.10 8.23 8.20
CA SER A 117 2.28 8.86 7.60
C SER A 117 2.99 7.93 6.62
N THR A 118 3.11 6.64 6.93
CA THR A 118 3.84 5.68 6.09
C THR A 118 3.15 5.44 4.73
N ALA A 119 1.83 5.25 4.72
CA ALA A 119 1.09 4.94 3.49
C ALA A 119 1.13 6.06 2.43
N PRO A 120 0.88 7.35 2.75
CA PRO A 120 1.00 8.42 1.77
C PRO A 120 2.44 8.58 1.25
N ASN A 121 3.45 8.41 2.12
CA ASN A 121 4.85 8.46 1.70
C ASN A 121 5.17 7.36 0.69
N PHE A 122 4.70 6.13 0.93
CA PHE A 122 4.91 5.03 -0.01
C PHE A 122 4.18 5.24 -1.34
N LEU A 123 2.93 5.70 -1.30
CA LEU A 123 2.18 6.01 -2.52
C LEU A 123 2.89 7.09 -3.34
N GLN A 124 3.32 8.18 -2.72
CA GLN A 124 4.07 9.24 -3.40
C GLN A 124 5.34 8.69 -4.04
N LEU A 125 6.10 7.88 -3.29
CA LEU A 125 7.34 7.29 -3.79
C LEU A 125 7.11 6.35 -4.98
N ALA A 126 6.08 5.50 -4.90
CA ALA A 126 5.70 4.59 -5.98
C ALA A 126 5.30 5.37 -7.25
N THR A 127 4.49 6.41 -7.11
CA THR A 127 4.09 7.30 -8.21
C THR A 127 5.30 7.99 -8.83
N SER A 128 6.20 8.57 -8.02
CA SER A 128 7.42 9.21 -8.49
C SER A 128 8.36 8.23 -9.22
N TYR A 129 8.51 7.02 -8.68
CA TYR A 129 9.31 5.97 -9.32
C TYR A 129 8.75 5.58 -10.69
N LEU A 130 7.43 5.35 -10.80
CA LEU A 130 6.77 5.01 -12.06
C LEU A 130 6.96 6.12 -13.11
N LYS A 131 6.81 7.39 -12.72
CA LYS A 131 7.08 8.56 -13.58
C LYS A 131 8.51 8.57 -14.07
N GLN A 132 9.47 8.39 -13.16
CA GLN A 132 10.89 8.37 -13.49
C GLN A 132 11.24 7.23 -14.46
N LYS A 133 10.53 6.09 -14.37
CA LYS A 133 10.71 4.94 -15.25
C LYS A 133 9.96 5.06 -16.59
N GLY A 134 9.25 6.17 -16.81
CA GLY A 134 8.57 6.46 -18.08
C GLY A 134 7.15 5.90 -18.19
N CYS A 135 6.49 5.59 -17.08
CA CYS A 135 5.07 5.24 -17.09
C CYS A 135 4.23 6.47 -17.45
N ALA A 136 3.60 6.46 -18.63
CA ALA A 136 3.00 7.66 -19.22
C ALA A 136 1.74 8.19 -18.52
N HIS A 137 0.98 7.31 -17.86
CA HIS A 137 -0.38 7.62 -17.37
C HIS A 137 -0.48 7.87 -15.85
N VAL A 138 0.65 7.85 -15.14
CA VAL A 138 0.74 8.02 -13.67
C VAL A 138 1.13 9.46 -13.33
#